data_AF-A0A3C1DAB2-F1
#
_entry.id   AF-A0A3C1DAB2-F1
#
_cell.length_a   1.000
_cell.length_b   1.000
_cell.length_c   1.000
_cell.angle_alpha   90.00
_cell.angle_beta   90.00
_cell.angle_gamma   90.00
#
_symmetry.space_group_name_H-M   'P 1'
#
loop_
_entity.id
_entity.type
_entity.pdbx_description
1 polymer ?
#
loop_
_entity_poly.entity_id
_entity_poly.type
_entity_poly.pdbx_seq_one_letter_code
_entity_poly.pdbx_strand_id
1 'polypeptide(L)'
;MERDQYAARSAYVLYQLMNKDVVVATYEEVSDFDDFRYVLVDQLDPYLPHGFSGIDDWVDGRQIAKHRASIMRLMRELGLNTRHDFIGMARCLSLTDTFWMKRADECLSWADVSLYRNPFDDVIARIAFDGTGMYGRENSPTSPEFATSGSFAKCWIREGDRISLLKRGSEGFANAGFEPYSEVLAASLLEAAGIDHVPYGIVRYHGKLASKCPLFTSEGVGFVSAHRFFEGPFGIRDMLEFCARHGAEDSFREMVVMDAVMANVDRHSGNYGFLVDNATGCVLGMAPLFDHNMACLPLMMEGDDFDEYINLIGPKIGTDFVSIGRELMTPAIRAKLVALKDFAYEDPGLGYPAWKLDAVNRLKDRQIAALLA
;
A
#
# COMPACT_ATOMS: atom_id res chain seq x y z
N MET A 1 -41.80 -48.50 13.19
CA MET A 1 -42.33 -47.36 12.41
C MET A 1 -42.89 -46.42 13.45
N GLU A 2 -42.26 -45.32 13.86
CA GLU A 2 -41.63 -44.22 13.11
C GLU A 2 -40.19 -43.99 13.63
N ARG A 3 -39.11 -44.20 12.86
CA ARG A 3 -38.50 -43.34 11.82
C ARG A 3 -38.24 -41.89 12.27
N ASP A 4 -37.05 -41.71 12.84
CA ASP A 4 -36.03 -40.74 12.38
C ASP A 4 -36.54 -39.35 11.97
N GLN A 5 -36.79 -38.51 12.98
CA GLN A 5 -36.66 -37.05 12.86
C GLN A 5 -35.32 -36.59 13.45
N TYR A 6 -34.22 -37.18 12.98
CA TYR A 6 -32.95 -36.44 12.95
C TYR A 6 -32.85 -35.86 11.54
N ALA A 7 -33.44 -34.69 11.37
CA ALA A 7 -33.15 -33.84 10.22
C ALA A 7 -31.63 -33.73 10.13
N ALA A 8 -31.08 -34.11 8.98
CA ALA A 8 -29.69 -33.92 8.64
C ALA A 8 -29.35 -32.43 8.88
N ARG A 9 -28.68 -32.12 10.00
CA ARG A 9 -27.93 -30.86 10.09
C ARG A 9 -26.93 -30.94 8.96
N SER A 10 -27.09 -30.08 7.95
CA SER A 10 -26.06 -29.83 6.96
C SER A 10 -24.74 -29.72 7.71
N ALA A 11 -23.72 -30.49 7.32
CA ALA A 11 -22.41 -30.35 7.92
C ALA A 11 -22.01 -28.87 7.78
N TYR A 12 -21.76 -28.22 8.91
CA TYR A 12 -21.34 -26.82 8.92
C TYR A 12 -20.06 -26.68 8.10
N VAL A 13 -20.05 -25.75 7.14
CA VAL A 13 -18.84 -25.48 6.36
C VAL A 13 -17.98 -24.54 7.20
N LEU A 14 -16.87 -25.08 7.71
CA LEU A 14 -15.95 -24.35 8.56
C LEU A 14 -14.83 -23.72 7.72
N TYR A 15 -14.49 -22.49 8.08
CA TYR A 15 -13.37 -21.74 7.55
C TYR A 15 -12.38 -21.38 8.65
N GLN A 16 -11.12 -21.26 8.29
CA GLN A 16 -10.03 -20.94 9.20
C GLN A 16 -9.35 -19.66 8.73
N LEU A 17 -9.26 -18.68 9.63
CA LEU A 17 -8.29 -17.59 9.53
C LEU A 17 -6.94 -18.17 9.97
N MET A 18 -5.97 -18.06 9.09
CA MET A 18 -4.63 -18.63 9.23
C MET A 18 -3.62 -17.49 9.32
N ASN A 19 -2.55 -17.69 10.09
CA ASN A 19 -1.32 -16.91 10.01
C ASN A 19 -0.16 -17.87 9.71
N LYS A 20 0.34 -17.85 8.48
CA LYS A 20 1.16 -18.96 7.94
C LYS A 20 0.43 -20.29 8.18
N ASP A 21 1.06 -21.25 8.86
CA ASP A 21 0.46 -22.57 9.15
C ASP A 21 -0.31 -22.62 10.49
N VAL A 22 -0.39 -21.50 11.22
CA VAL A 22 -1.10 -21.42 12.50
C VAL A 22 -2.57 -21.08 12.26
N VAL A 23 -3.48 -21.88 12.81
CA VAL A 23 -4.91 -21.55 12.85
C VAL A 23 -5.12 -20.48 13.93
N VAL A 24 -5.55 -19.30 13.53
CA VAL A 24 -5.79 -18.14 14.42
C VAL A 24 -7.21 -18.17 14.95
N ALA A 25 -8.18 -18.41 14.07
CA ALA A 25 -9.59 -18.49 14.43
C ALA A 25 -10.35 -19.38 13.44
N THR A 26 -11.42 -20.01 13.92
CA THR A 26 -12.34 -20.83 13.12
C THR A 26 -13.70 -20.16 13.06
N TYR A 27 -14.30 -20.16 11.88
CA TYR A 27 -15.58 -19.55 11.59
C TYR A 27 -16.52 -20.55 10.92
N GLU A 28 -17.81 -20.44 11.21
CA GLU A 28 -18.88 -21.11 10.49
C GLU A 28 -19.37 -20.22 9.35
N GLU A 29 -19.41 -20.74 8.13
CA GLU A 29 -20.04 -20.05 7.01
C GLU A 29 -21.56 -20.17 7.10
N VAL A 30 -22.23 -19.03 7.05
CA VAL A 30 -23.69 -18.92 7.07
C VAL A 30 -24.11 -18.17 5.80
N SER A 31 -25.01 -18.76 5.01
CA SER A 31 -25.59 -18.07 3.87
C SER A 31 -26.54 -16.97 4.36
N ASP A 32 -26.37 -15.76 3.87
CA ASP A 32 -27.22 -14.60 4.15
C ASP A 32 -27.71 -13.97 2.83
N PHE A 33 -28.91 -14.38 2.41
CA PHE A 33 -29.48 -14.03 1.10
C PHE A 33 -28.54 -14.33 -0.08
N ASP A 34 -28.00 -13.28 -0.72
CA ASP A 34 -27.12 -13.36 -1.89
C ASP A 34 -25.61 -13.31 -1.50
N ASP A 35 -25.28 -13.41 -0.21
CA ASP A 35 -23.91 -13.34 0.30
C ASP A 35 -23.64 -14.36 1.41
N PHE A 36 -22.42 -14.40 1.91
CA PHE A 36 -21.96 -15.27 2.98
C PHE A 36 -21.39 -14.44 4.14
N ARG A 37 -21.74 -14.86 5.36
CA ARG A 37 -21.16 -14.34 6.60
C ARG A 37 -20.40 -15.42 7.33
N TYR A 38 -19.38 -15.01 8.08
CA TYR A 38 -18.53 -15.91 8.84
C TYR A 38 -18.71 -15.66 10.34
N VAL A 39 -19.37 -16.58 11.03
CA VAL A 39 -19.65 -16.49 12.47
C VAL A 39 -18.52 -17.14 13.25
N LEU A 40 -17.92 -16.41 14.20
CA LEU A 40 -16.81 -16.93 15.01
C LEU A 40 -17.26 -18.16 15.81
N VAL A 41 -16.54 -19.27 15.64
CA VAL A 41 -16.71 -20.51 16.41
C VAL A 41 -15.72 -20.55 17.57
N ASP A 42 -14.44 -20.31 17.26
CA ASP A 42 -13.36 -20.34 18.24
C ASP A 42 -12.19 -19.44 17.80
N GLN A 43 -11.53 -18.81 18.76
CA GLN A 43 -10.31 -18.04 18.54
C GLN A 43 -9.17 -18.74 19.28
N LEU A 44 -8.21 -19.26 18.52
CA LEU A 44 -7.13 -20.11 19.00
C LEU A 44 -5.85 -19.33 19.27
N ASP A 45 -5.66 -18.19 18.61
CA ASP A 45 -4.51 -17.31 18.80
C ASP A 45 -4.99 -15.90 19.23
N PRO A 46 -4.38 -15.28 20.26
CA PRO A 46 -4.73 -13.92 20.67
C PRO A 46 -4.36 -12.85 19.63
N TYR A 47 -3.41 -13.12 18.73
CA TYR A 47 -2.97 -12.16 17.72
C TYR A 47 -3.86 -12.22 16.48
N LEU A 48 -4.70 -11.19 16.35
CA LEU A 48 -5.47 -10.88 15.14
C LEU A 48 -4.79 -9.76 14.35
N PRO A 49 -5.09 -9.61 13.05
CA PRO A 49 -4.60 -8.50 12.24
C PRO A 49 -4.85 -7.13 12.92
N HIS A 50 -3.95 -6.17 12.73
CA HIS A 50 -4.15 -4.83 13.27
C HIS A 50 -5.37 -4.15 12.62
N GLY A 51 -6.20 -3.49 13.44
CA GLY A 51 -7.44 -2.87 12.98
C GLY A 51 -8.50 -3.89 12.54
N PHE A 52 -8.50 -5.09 13.12
CA PHE A 52 -9.49 -6.13 12.88
C PHE A 52 -10.80 -5.83 13.63
N SER A 53 -11.82 -5.37 12.91
CA SER A 53 -13.17 -5.12 13.44
C SER A 53 -14.06 -6.37 13.41
N GLY A 54 -13.81 -7.25 12.45
CA GLY A 54 -14.57 -8.47 12.22
C GLY A 54 -14.07 -9.18 10.96
N ILE A 55 -14.38 -10.47 10.84
CA ILE A 55 -13.89 -11.29 9.73
C ILE A 55 -14.45 -10.84 8.38
N ASP A 56 -15.74 -10.49 8.32
CA ASP A 56 -16.39 -10.05 7.08
C ASP A 56 -15.79 -8.71 6.60
N ASP A 57 -15.61 -7.75 7.51
CA ASP A 57 -14.95 -6.47 7.24
C ASP A 57 -13.49 -6.65 6.80
N TRP A 58 -12.79 -7.61 7.40
CA TRP A 58 -11.41 -7.91 7.04
C TRP A 58 -11.30 -8.54 5.64
N VAL A 59 -12.18 -9.49 5.31
CA VAL A 59 -12.26 -10.08 3.96
C VAL A 59 -12.62 -9.02 2.92
N ASP A 60 -13.55 -8.12 3.22
CA ASP A 60 -13.90 -7.01 2.34
C ASP A 60 -12.74 -6.02 2.19
N GLY A 61 -12.05 -5.74 3.29
CA GLY A 61 -10.82 -4.96 3.34
C GLY A 61 -9.63 -5.63 2.63
N ARG A 62 -9.70 -6.91 2.26
CA ARG A 62 -8.72 -7.57 1.37
C ARG A 62 -9.11 -7.47 -0.10
N GLN A 63 -10.37 -7.15 -0.40
CA GLN A 63 -10.86 -6.97 -1.75
C GLN A 63 -10.66 -5.54 -2.27
N ILE A 64 -9.70 -4.78 -1.71
CA ILE A 64 -9.47 -3.34 -2.01
C ILE A 64 -9.26 -3.09 -3.51
N ALA A 65 -8.72 -4.06 -4.24
CA ALA A 65 -8.50 -3.91 -5.68
C ALA A 65 -9.81 -3.76 -6.49
N LYS A 66 -11.00 -4.02 -5.90
CA LYS A 66 -12.30 -3.73 -6.52
C LYS A 66 -12.46 -2.27 -6.95
N HIS A 67 -11.72 -1.33 -6.38
CA HIS A 67 -11.78 0.08 -6.83
C HIS A 67 -11.01 0.34 -8.13
N ARG A 68 -10.17 -0.60 -8.58
CA ARG A 68 -9.46 -0.53 -9.87
C ARG A 68 -10.35 -1.16 -10.95
N ALA A 69 -10.83 -0.37 -11.92
CA ALA A 69 -11.81 -0.81 -12.90
C ALA A 69 -11.43 -2.10 -13.65
N SER A 70 -10.15 -2.26 -14.00
CA SER A 70 -9.63 -3.47 -14.67
C SER A 70 -9.73 -4.72 -13.79
N ILE A 71 -9.33 -4.62 -12.52
CA ILE A 71 -9.42 -5.73 -11.56
C ILE A 71 -10.87 -6.04 -11.21
N MET A 72 -11.71 -5.01 -11.03
CA MET A 72 -13.14 -5.22 -10.79
C MET A 72 -13.78 -6.02 -11.93
N ARG A 73 -13.47 -5.70 -13.18
CA ARG A 73 -13.96 -6.45 -14.35
C ARG A 73 -13.44 -7.89 -14.33
N LEU A 74 -12.15 -8.08 -14.09
CA LEU A 74 -11.53 -9.40 -14.01
C LEU A 74 -12.18 -10.26 -12.91
N MET A 75 -12.38 -9.70 -11.71
CA MET A 75 -13.04 -10.42 -10.62
C MET A 75 -14.43 -10.91 -11.01
N ARG A 76 -15.24 -10.08 -11.68
CA ARG A 76 -16.56 -10.50 -12.19
C ARG A 76 -16.46 -11.60 -13.25
N GLU A 77 -15.52 -11.50 -14.19
CA GLU A 77 -15.29 -12.51 -15.23
C GLU A 77 -14.84 -13.85 -14.65
N LEU A 78 -14.09 -13.83 -13.55
CA LEU A 78 -13.65 -15.01 -12.80
C LEU A 78 -14.74 -15.57 -11.87
N GLY A 79 -15.88 -14.89 -11.73
CA GLY A 79 -16.95 -15.30 -10.82
C GLY A 79 -16.70 -14.95 -9.35
N LEU A 80 -15.73 -14.06 -9.06
CA LEU A 80 -15.38 -13.59 -7.71
C LEU A 80 -16.38 -12.54 -7.21
N ASN A 81 -17.63 -12.95 -7.01
CA ASN A 81 -18.74 -12.05 -6.71
C ASN A 81 -19.07 -11.99 -5.22
N THR A 82 -18.76 -13.05 -4.46
CA THR A 82 -19.04 -13.15 -3.02
C THR A 82 -17.76 -13.30 -2.20
N ARG A 83 -17.86 -13.17 -0.85
CA ARG A 83 -16.73 -13.49 0.05
C ARG A 83 -16.31 -14.96 -0.08
N HIS A 84 -17.26 -15.87 -0.25
CA HIS A 84 -17.01 -17.29 -0.48
C HIS A 84 -16.10 -17.52 -1.69
N ASP A 85 -16.46 -16.94 -2.84
CA ASP A 85 -15.67 -17.06 -4.07
C ASP A 85 -14.27 -16.49 -3.88
N PHE A 86 -14.18 -15.32 -3.22
CA PHE A 86 -12.92 -14.65 -2.96
C PHE A 86 -11.99 -15.47 -2.06
N ILE A 87 -12.53 -16.06 -0.98
CA ILE A 87 -11.75 -16.95 -0.10
C ILE A 87 -11.33 -18.21 -0.86
N GLY A 88 -12.25 -18.86 -1.58
CA GLY A 88 -11.95 -20.10 -2.30
C GLY A 88 -10.84 -19.95 -3.35
N MET A 89 -10.79 -18.77 -4.00
CA MET A 89 -9.89 -18.51 -5.13
C MET A 89 -8.65 -17.69 -4.74
N ALA A 90 -8.83 -16.53 -4.11
CA ALA A 90 -7.76 -15.58 -3.77
C ALA A 90 -7.22 -15.74 -2.34
N ARG A 91 -7.92 -16.51 -1.48
CA ARG A 91 -7.48 -16.88 -0.13
C ARG A 91 -7.23 -15.71 0.82
N CYS A 92 -7.69 -14.51 0.48
CA CYS A 92 -7.42 -13.28 1.22
C CYS A 92 -5.92 -12.96 1.37
N LEU A 93 -5.06 -13.52 0.51
CA LEU A 93 -3.62 -13.32 0.57
C LEU A 93 -3.22 -11.90 0.21
N SER A 94 -2.12 -11.42 0.79
CA SER A 94 -1.51 -10.14 0.46
C SER A 94 0.01 -10.21 0.55
N LEU A 95 0.69 -9.19 0.02
CA LEU A 95 2.12 -8.97 0.24
C LEU A 95 2.38 -7.98 1.40
N THR A 96 1.41 -7.74 2.29
CA THR A 96 1.60 -6.87 3.47
C THR A 96 1.76 -7.65 4.76
N ASP A 97 1.35 -8.92 4.81
CA ASP A 97 1.41 -9.77 6.01
C ASP A 97 1.30 -11.24 5.61
N THR A 98 1.08 -12.14 6.57
CA THR A 98 0.97 -13.59 6.37
C THR A 98 -0.39 -14.18 6.75
N PHE A 99 -1.41 -13.35 6.89
CA PHE A 99 -2.77 -13.81 7.17
C PHE A 99 -3.50 -14.23 5.88
N TRP A 100 -4.23 -15.33 5.95
CA TRP A 100 -5.01 -15.87 4.82
C TRP A 100 -6.19 -16.70 5.33
N MET A 101 -7.10 -17.09 4.44
CA MET A 101 -8.25 -17.94 4.79
C MET A 101 -8.37 -19.17 3.89
N LYS A 102 -8.84 -20.26 4.49
CA LYS A 102 -9.16 -21.52 3.81
C LYS A 102 -10.34 -22.22 4.47
N ARG A 103 -10.90 -23.24 3.80
CA ARG A 103 -11.80 -24.18 4.47
C ARG A 103 -11.03 -25.08 5.42
N ALA A 104 -11.68 -25.47 6.50
CA ALA A 104 -11.08 -26.33 7.52
C ALA A 104 -10.72 -27.73 6.99
N ASP A 105 -11.44 -28.22 5.98
CA ASP A 105 -11.23 -29.55 5.37
C ASP A 105 -10.21 -29.55 4.22
N GLU A 106 -9.62 -28.40 3.88
CA GLU A 106 -8.54 -28.33 2.89
C GLU A 106 -7.17 -28.58 3.52
N CYS A 107 -6.41 -29.48 2.90
CA CYS A 107 -5.02 -29.79 3.26
C CYS A 107 -4.04 -28.83 2.57
N LEU A 108 -4.24 -27.51 2.74
CA LEU A 108 -3.33 -26.47 2.24
C LEU A 108 -2.46 -25.95 3.37
N SER A 109 -1.16 -25.83 3.10
CA SER A 109 -0.18 -25.18 3.96
C SER A 109 0.18 -23.79 3.43
N TRP A 110 0.87 -23.00 4.24
CA TRP A 110 1.43 -21.71 3.84
C TRP A 110 2.38 -21.85 2.65
N ALA A 111 3.15 -22.95 2.58
CA ALA A 111 4.07 -23.18 1.46
C ALA A 111 3.33 -23.26 0.12
N ASP A 112 2.11 -23.80 0.11
CA ASP A 112 1.30 -23.99 -1.11
C ASP A 112 0.70 -22.68 -1.62
N VAL A 113 0.48 -21.70 -0.75
CA VAL A 113 -0.30 -20.49 -1.07
C VAL A 113 0.47 -19.19 -0.94
N SER A 114 1.64 -19.19 -0.28
CA SER A 114 2.40 -17.97 0.03
C SER A 114 2.77 -17.19 -1.23
N LEU A 115 2.34 -15.93 -1.31
CA LEU A 115 2.76 -14.98 -2.36
C LEU A 115 4.26 -14.66 -2.28
N TYR A 116 4.91 -14.92 -1.14
CA TYR A 116 6.36 -14.76 -0.99
C TYR A 116 7.16 -15.91 -1.57
N ARG A 117 6.55 -17.10 -1.76
CA ARG A 117 7.24 -18.30 -2.28
C ARG A 117 6.85 -18.63 -3.71
N ASN A 118 5.59 -18.42 -4.06
CA ASN A 118 5.01 -18.95 -5.29
C ASN A 118 5.03 -17.92 -6.45
N PRO A 119 5.05 -18.39 -7.70
CA PRO A 119 4.97 -17.51 -8.87
C PRO A 119 3.62 -16.78 -8.91
N PHE A 120 3.63 -15.58 -9.49
CA PHE A 120 2.40 -14.84 -9.76
C PHE A 120 1.79 -15.26 -11.08
N ASP A 121 0.48 -15.10 -11.22
CA ASP A 121 -0.17 -15.25 -12.51
C ASP A 121 0.11 -14.02 -13.40
N ASP A 122 0.92 -14.24 -14.44
CA ASP A 122 1.33 -13.20 -15.41
C ASP A 122 0.15 -12.58 -16.17
N VAL A 123 -0.93 -13.34 -16.39
CA VAL A 123 -2.13 -12.84 -17.10
C VAL A 123 -2.86 -11.85 -16.20
N ILE A 124 -3.04 -12.18 -14.92
CA ILE A 124 -3.66 -11.29 -13.93
C ILE A 124 -2.79 -10.05 -13.73
N ALA A 125 -1.47 -10.19 -13.59
CA ALA A 125 -0.54 -9.07 -13.47
C ALA A 125 -0.61 -8.13 -14.68
N ARG A 126 -0.65 -8.68 -15.90
CA ARG A 126 -0.81 -7.88 -17.13
C ARG A 126 -2.15 -7.15 -17.17
N ILE A 127 -3.26 -7.79 -16.80
CA ILE A 127 -4.58 -7.14 -16.75
C ILE A 127 -4.58 -6.00 -15.72
N ALA A 128 -3.95 -6.19 -14.57
CA ALA A 128 -3.81 -5.18 -13.52
C ALA A 128 -3.04 -3.94 -14.00
N PHE A 129 -1.97 -4.17 -14.77
CA PHE A 129 -1.08 -3.12 -15.27
C PHE A 129 -1.60 -2.42 -16.54
N ASP A 130 -2.06 -3.20 -17.53
CA ASP A 130 -2.40 -2.71 -18.85
C ASP A 130 -3.88 -2.35 -19.02
N GLY A 131 -4.76 -2.88 -18.16
CA GLY A 131 -6.21 -2.76 -18.28
C GLY A 131 -6.83 -3.60 -19.41
N THR A 132 -6.01 -4.37 -20.12
CA THR A 132 -6.41 -5.19 -21.27
C THR A 132 -5.85 -6.61 -21.17
N GLY A 133 -6.62 -7.59 -21.64
CA GLY A 133 -6.29 -9.01 -21.59
C GLY A 133 -7.55 -9.87 -21.47
N MET A 134 -7.49 -11.08 -22.01
CA MET A 134 -8.52 -12.11 -21.80
C MET A 134 -7.90 -13.20 -20.92
N TYR A 135 -8.59 -13.55 -19.84
CA TYR A 135 -8.17 -14.65 -18.97
C TYR A 135 -8.86 -15.95 -19.42
N GLY A 136 -8.05 -16.96 -19.74
CA GLY A 136 -8.53 -18.33 -19.96
C GLY A 136 -8.54 -19.09 -18.64
N ARG A 137 -9.58 -19.90 -18.39
CA ARG A 137 -9.88 -20.60 -17.12
C ARG A 137 -8.82 -21.60 -16.59
N GLU A 138 -7.62 -21.68 -17.17
CA GLU A 138 -6.68 -22.80 -16.93
C GLU A 138 -5.50 -22.52 -15.98
N ASN A 139 -5.35 -21.32 -15.40
CA ASN A 139 -4.23 -21.02 -14.50
C ASN A 139 -4.63 -20.69 -13.04
N SER A 140 -3.66 -20.92 -12.15
CA SER A 140 -3.75 -20.76 -10.70
C SER A 140 -4.12 -19.32 -10.32
N PRO A 141 -5.21 -19.09 -9.61
CA PRO A 141 -5.74 -17.74 -9.38
C PRO A 141 -5.12 -17.02 -8.18
N THR A 142 -3.99 -17.51 -7.68
CA THR A 142 -3.28 -16.87 -6.57
C THR A 142 -2.46 -15.69 -7.11
N SER A 143 -3.00 -14.48 -6.95
CA SER A 143 -2.35 -13.26 -7.44
C SER A 143 -2.37 -12.16 -6.38
N PRO A 144 -1.24 -11.46 -6.15
CA PRO A 144 -1.18 -10.34 -5.20
C PRO A 144 -2.08 -9.17 -5.65
N GLU A 145 -2.48 -9.13 -6.92
CA GLU A 145 -3.29 -8.05 -7.49
C GLU A 145 -4.67 -7.91 -6.85
N PHE A 146 -5.21 -8.99 -6.30
CA PHE A 146 -6.54 -8.94 -5.68
C PHE A 146 -6.57 -8.16 -4.37
N ALA A 147 -5.44 -8.08 -3.65
CA ALA A 147 -5.31 -7.40 -2.37
C ALA A 147 -4.41 -6.16 -2.39
N THR A 148 -3.86 -5.80 -3.55
CA THR A 148 -3.01 -4.61 -3.69
C THR A 148 -3.86 -3.35 -3.72
N SER A 149 -3.60 -2.45 -2.76
CA SER A 149 -4.37 -1.22 -2.56
C SER A 149 -3.94 -0.05 -3.46
N GLY A 150 -4.76 1.00 -3.46
CA GLY A 150 -4.52 2.26 -4.19
C GLY A 150 -5.16 2.31 -5.58
N SER A 151 -5.28 3.54 -6.12
CA SER A 151 -6.05 3.83 -7.34
C SER A 151 -5.26 3.71 -8.64
N PHE A 152 -3.95 3.96 -8.61
CA PHE A 152 -3.09 3.92 -9.79
C PHE A 152 -2.93 2.49 -10.33
N ALA A 153 -2.83 2.37 -11.66
CA ALA A 153 -2.57 1.10 -12.32
C ALA A 153 -1.19 0.57 -11.88
N LYS A 154 -1.16 -0.65 -11.37
CA LYS A 154 0.02 -1.24 -10.77
C LYS A 154 -0.05 -2.76 -10.83
N CYS A 155 1.12 -3.40 -10.87
CA CYS A 155 1.23 -4.84 -10.75
C CYS A 155 2.52 -5.25 -10.05
N TRP A 156 2.49 -6.38 -9.37
CA TRP A 156 3.66 -7.04 -8.85
C TRP A 156 4.28 -7.92 -9.92
N ILE A 157 5.60 -7.87 -9.99
CA ILE A 157 6.41 -8.78 -10.80
C ILE A 157 7.35 -9.57 -9.89
N ARG A 158 7.64 -10.79 -10.29
CA ARG A 158 8.63 -11.65 -9.65
C ARG A 158 9.74 -11.97 -10.65
N GLU A 159 10.97 -11.63 -10.30
CA GLU A 159 12.17 -11.91 -11.08
C GLU A 159 13.10 -12.79 -10.22
N GLY A 160 12.96 -14.11 -10.36
CA GLY A 160 13.58 -15.07 -9.43
C GLY A 160 12.96 -14.95 -8.04
N ASP A 161 13.80 -14.69 -7.03
CA ASP A 161 13.34 -14.50 -5.64
C ASP A 161 12.97 -13.03 -5.32
N ARG A 162 13.18 -12.11 -6.27
CA ARG A 162 12.91 -10.68 -6.06
C ARG A 162 11.48 -10.35 -6.48
N ILE A 163 10.75 -9.71 -5.57
CA ILE A 163 9.41 -9.18 -5.84
C ILE A 163 9.52 -7.65 -5.95
N SER A 164 8.88 -7.07 -6.96
CA SER A 164 8.85 -5.62 -7.16
C SER A 164 7.47 -5.17 -7.59
N LEU A 165 7.08 -3.96 -7.20
CA LEU A 165 5.87 -3.29 -7.66
C LEU A 165 6.22 -2.38 -8.84
N LEU A 166 5.46 -2.51 -9.92
CA LEU A 166 5.42 -1.55 -11.01
C LEU A 166 4.18 -0.67 -10.85
N LYS A 167 4.35 0.65 -10.91
CA LYS A 167 3.25 1.62 -10.79
C LYS A 167 3.28 2.62 -11.95
N ARG A 168 2.15 2.75 -12.64
CA ARG A 168 1.97 3.70 -13.75
C ARG A 168 1.50 5.05 -13.23
N GLY A 169 1.75 6.08 -14.03
CA GLY A 169 1.10 7.38 -13.87
C GLY A 169 -0.36 7.36 -14.31
N SER A 170 -1.06 8.46 -14.03
CA SER A 170 -2.40 8.66 -14.56
C SER A 170 -2.35 8.90 -16.07
N GLU A 171 -3.50 8.77 -16.73
CA GLU A 171 -3.65 9.03 -18.17
C GLU A 171 -4.95 9.81 -18.41
N GLY A 172 -5.05 10.45 -19.58
CA GLY A 172 -6.30 11.10 -20.04
C GLY A 172 -6.44 12.58 -19.71
N PHE A 173 -5.47 13.19 -19.03
CA PHE A 173 -5.40 14.63 -18.78
C PHE A 173 -4.08 15.23 -19.29
N ALA A 174 -4.07 16.52 -19.60
CA ALA A 174 -2.87 17.20 -20.13
C ALA A 174 -1.69 17.23 -19.13
N ASN A 175 -1.99 17.15 -17.84
CA ASN A 175 -1.03 17.17 -16.74
C ASN A 175 -0.79 15.78 -16.10
N ALA A 176 -1.28 14.71 -16.73
CA ALA A 176 -1.14 13.34 -16.25
C ALA A 176 0.19 12.69 -16.66
N GLY A 177 0.64 11.68 -15.91
CA GLY A 177 1.71 10.77 -16.34
C GLY A 177 3.09 11.05 -15.75
N PHE A 178 3.24 12.09 -14.91
CA PHE A 178 4.49 12.42 -14.24
C PHE A 178 4.68 11.75 -12.88
N GLU A 179 3.64 11.10 -12.35
CA GLU A 179 3.67 10.48 -11.02
C GLU A 179 4.77 9.42 -10.85
N PRO A 180 5.13 8.60 -11.88
CA PRO A 180 6.28 7.71 -11.79
C PRO A 180 7.61 8.43 -11.56
N TYR A 181 7.80 9.61 -12.14
CA TYR A 181 9.01 10.41 -11.94
C TYR A 181 9.05 10.99 -10.53
N SER A 182 7.90 11.42 -10.00
CA SER A 182 7.81 11.92 -8.62
C SER A 182 8.27 10.90 -7.59
N GLU A 183 7.98 9.61 -7.78
CA GLU A 183 8.50 8.54 -6.90
C GLU A 183 10.04 8.49 -6.91
N VAL A 184 10.66 8.60 -8.09
CA VAL A 184 12.13 8.55 -8.26
C VAL A 184 12.79 9.81 -7.69
N LEU A 185 12.23 10.98 -7.99
CA LEU A 185 12.73 12.26 -7.46
C LEU A 185 12.64 12.26 -5.94
N ALA A 186 11.50 11.87 -5.36
CA ALA A 186 11.35 11.80 -3.91
C ALA A 186 12.36 10.85 -3.26
N ALA A 187 12.56 9.65 -3.84
CA ALA A 187 13.57 8.72 -3.36
C ALA A 187 14.99 9.34 -3.38
N SER A 188 15.36 10.05 -4.44
CA SER A 188 16.68 10.70 -4.52
C SER A 188 16.91 11.77 -3.44
N LEU A 189 15.87 12.54 -3.07
CA LEU A 189 15.97 13.52 -1.98
C LEU A 189 16.08 12.83 -0.62
N LEU A 190 15.31 11.76 -0.40
CA LEU A 190 15.32 11.01 0.85
C LEU A 190 16.66 10.29 1.07
N GLU A 191 17.26 9.75 0.00
CA GLU A 191 18.62 9.20 0.00
C GLU A 191 19.63 10.28 0.40
N ALA A 192 19.59 11.46 -0.25
CA ALA A 192 20.47 12.57 0.08
C ALA A 192 20.29 13.08 1.53
N ALA A 193 19.09 12.94 2.10
CA ALA A 193 18.78 13.29 3.48
C ALA A 193 19.17 12.21 4.51
N GLY A 194 19.60 11.02 4.05
CA GLY A 194 19.84 9.85 4.90
C GLY A 194 18.58 9.46 5.69
N ILE A 195 17.43 9.41 5.01
CA ILE A 195 16.14 9.01 5.58
C ILE A 195 15.76 7.65 5.01
N ASP A 196 15.27 6.76 5.87
CA ASP A 196 14.84 5.42 5.46
C ASP A 196 13.65 5.48 4.50
N HIS A 197 13.82 4.91 3.32
CA HIS A 197 12.85 5.00 2.23
C HIS A 197 12.95 3.81 1.29
N VAL A 198 11.86 3.57 0.55
CA VAL A 198 11.86 2.59 -0.52
C VAL A 198 12.58 3.18 -1.73
N PRO A 199 13.58 2.48 -2.33
CA PRO A 199 14.21 2.98 -3.54
C PRO A 199 13.27 2.82 -4.75
N TYR A 200 13.27 3.82 -5.62
CA TYR A 200 12.49 3.81 -6.85
C TYR A 200 13.39 4.02 -8.08
N GLY A 201 13.09 3.28 -9.15
CA GLY A 201 13.67 3.49 -10.47
C GLY A 201 12.58 3.73 -11.51
N ILE A 202 12.93 4.43 -12.60
CA ILE A 202 12.04 4.61 -13.74
C ILE A 202 12.28 3.52 -14.79
N VAL A 203 11.20 2.98 -15.37
CA VAL A 203 11.28 1.92 -16.38
C VAL A 203 10.26 2.12 -17.50
N ARG A 204 10.53 1.48 -18.65
CA ARG A 204 9.50 1.18 -19.66
C ARG A 204 9.11 -0.28 -19.56
N TYR A 205 7.87 -0.54 -19.19
CA TYR A 205 7.29 -1.88 -19.10
C TYR A 205 6.12 -1.99 -20.08
N HIS A 206 6.17 -2.96 -21.00
CA HIS A 206 5.22 -3.08 -22.13
C HIS A 206 5.01 -1.76 -22.90
N GLY A 207 6.09 -1.01 -23.12
CA GLY A 207 6.06 0.28 -23.82
C GLY A 207 5.55 1.46 -22.98
N LYS A 208 5.07 1.22 -21.76
CA LYS A 208 4.51 2.24 -20.87
C LYS A 208 5.49 2.66 -19.79
N LEU A 209 5.48 3.95 -19.46
CA LEU A 209 6.28 4.49 -18.38
C LEU A 209 5.72 4.03 -17.02
N ALA A 210 6.60 3.57 -16.13
CA ALA A 210 6.27 3.20 -14.77
C ALA A 210 7.45 3.42 -13.82
N SER A 211 7.15 3.54 -12.54
CA SER A 211 8.14 3.42 -11.48
C SER A 211 8.20 1.95 -11.02
N LYS A 212 9.39 1.52 -10.61
CA LYS A 212 9.66 0.18 -10.06
C LYS A 212 10.26 0.33 -8.68
N CYS A 213 9.70 -0.37 -7.68
CA CYS A 213 10.28 -0.46 -6.35
C CYS A 213 10.29 -1.91 -5.83
N PRO A 214 11.26 -2.28 -4.99
CA PRO A 214 11.29 -3.59 -4.35
C PRO A 214 10.22 -3.70 -3.25
N LEU A 215 9.74 -4.92 -3.03
CA LEU A 215 8.95 -5.24 -1.84
C LEU A 215 9.81 -5.08 -0.58
N PHE A 216 9.27 -4.42 0.46
CA PHE A 216 9.95 -4.22 1.75
C PHE A 216 9.40 -5.10 2.89
N THR A 217 8.39 -5.92 2.62
CA THR A 217 7.84 -6.92 3.55
C THR A 217 8.37 -8.32 3.25
N SER A 218 8.16 -9.24 4.18
CA SER A 218 8.56 -10.64 4.07
C SER A 218 7.64 -11.55 4.91
N GLU A 219 7.91 -12.85 4.93
CA GLU A 219 7.18 -13.78 5.82
C GLU A 219 7.42 -13.51 7.31
N GLY A 220 8.50 -12.80 7.65
CA GLY A 220 8.82 -12.37 9.02
C GLY A 220 8.32 -10.97 9.37
N VAL A 221 8.30 -10.07 8.38
CA VAL A 221 8.00 -8.64 8.58
C VAL A 221 6.82 -8.21 7.74
N GLY A 222 5.74 -7.78 8.40
CA GLY A 222 4.55 -7.22 7.77
C GLY A 222 4.55 -5.69 7.76
N PHE A 223 3.58 -5.12 7.07
CA PHE A 223 3.30 -3.69 7.00
C PHE A 223 1.85 -3.43 7.39
N VAL A 224 1.65 -2.46 8.28
CA VAL A 224 0.33 -2.01 8.72
C VAL A 224 0.24 -0.49 8.55
N SER A 225 -0.70 -0.05 7.72
CA SER A 225 -0.99 1.38 7.53
C SER A 225 -1.41 2.06 8.85
N ALA A 226 -1.01 3.31 9.04
CA ALA A 226 -1.19 4.03 10.30
C ALA A 226 -2.63 4.03 10.84
N HIS A 227 -3.64 4.19 9.96
CA HIS A 227 -5.04 4.19 10.37
C HIS A 227 -5.52 2.91 11.07
N ARG A 228 -4.84 1.77 10.87
CA ARG A 228 -5.23 0.50 11.49
C ARG A 228 -4.87 0.42 12.97
N PHE A 229 -4.08 1.35 13.48
CA PHE A 229 -3.72 1.44 14.91
C PHE A 229 -4.68 2.31 15.74
N PHE A 230 -5.69 2.91 15.11
CA PHE A 230 -6.61 3.84 15.76
C PHE A 230 -8.06 3.44 15.44
N GLU A 231 -8.92 3.46 16.47
CA GLU A 231 -10.35 3.10 16.31
C GLU A 231 -11.19 4.19 15.62
N GLY A 232 -10.62 5.37 15.39
CA GLY A 232 -11.31 6.50 14.78
C GLY A 232 -10.35 7.55 14.20
N PRO A 233 -10.86 8.75 13.87
CA PRO A 233 -10.03 9.85 13.40
C PRO A 233 -8.93 10.15 14.42
N PHE A 234 -7.70 10.31 13.94
CA PHE A 234 -6.53 10.63 14.75
C PHE A 234 -5.80 11.83 14.15
N GLY A 235 -5.15 12.60 15.02
CA GLY A 235 -4.36 13.76 14.66
C GLY A 235 -2.86 13.57 14.88
N ILE A 236 -2.12 14.65 14.67
CA ILE A 236 -0.66 14.70 14.79
C ILE A 236 -0.19 14.34 16.21
N ARG A 237 -0.93 14.79 17.23
CA ARG A 237 -0.60 14.51 18.64
C ARG A 237 -0.72 13.02 18.96
N ASP A 238 -1.81 12.38 18.52
CA ASP A 238 -2.03 10.95 18.71
C ASP A 238 -0.94 10.12 18.01
N MET A 239 -0.56 10.56 16.81
CA MET A 239 0.51 9.93 16.05
C MET A 239 1.88 10.08 16.72
N LEU A 240 2.21 11.26 17.25
CA LEU A 240 3.45 11.46 18.01
C LEU A 240 3.50 10.60 19.27
N GLU A 241 2.40 10.52 20.03
CA GLU A 241 2.33 9.68 21.22
C GLU A 241 2.47 8.19 20.87
N PHE A 242 1.81 7.74 19.80
CA PHE A 242 1.98 6.38 19.30
C PHE A 242 3.45 6.12 18.92
N CYS A 243 4.05 7.01 18.12
CA CYS A 243 5.45 6.90 17.72
C CYS A 243 6.42 6.90 18.91
N ALA A 244 6.16 7.69 19.96
CA ALA A 244 6.99 7.75 21.16
C ALA A 244 7.10 6.39 21.85
N ARG A 245 5.98 5.66 21.93
CA ARG A 245 5.94 4.30 22.52
C ARG A 245 6.73 3.27 21.70
N HIS A 246 7.01 3.57 20.43
CA HIS A 246 7.69 2.68 19.49
C HIS A 246 9.04 3.22 19.00
N GLY A 247 9.55 4.30 19.58
CA GLY A 247 10.84 4.90 19.19
C GLY A 247 10.86 5.46 17.76
N ALA A 248 9.70 5.86 17.22
CA ALA A 248 9.52 6.26 15.83
C ALA A 248 9.18 7.76 15.64
N GLU A 249 9.35 8.58 16.68
CA GLU A 249 8.98 10.01 16.63
C GLU A 249 9.77 10.76 15.57
N ASP A 250 11.09 10.56 15.54
CA ASP A 250 11.95 11.23 14.57
C ASP A 250 11.61 10.82 13.14
N SER A 251 11.32 9.54 12.89
CA SER A 251 10.89 9.06 11.56
C SER A 251 9.59 9.71 11.10
N PHE A 252 8.62 9.87 12.01
CA PHE A 252 7.35 10.54 11.68
C PHE A 252 7.56 12.04 11.40
N ARG A 253 8.41 12.70 12.20
CA ARG A 253 8.76 14.11 11.99
C ARG A 253 9.52 14.31 10.68
N GLU A 254 10.48 13.44 10.38
CA GLU A 254 11.22 13.41 9.12
C GLU A 254 10.26 13.29 7.93
N MET A 255 9.30 12.36 7.98
CA MET A 255 8.28 12.22 6.95
C MET A 255 7.54 13.52 6.68
N VAL A 256 6.96 14.15 7.73
CA VAL A 256 6.15 15.36 7.55
C VAL A 256 7.00 16.53 7.05
N VAL A 257 8.23 16.67 7.53
CA VAL A 257 9.14 17.74 7.09
C VAL A 257 9.58 17.51 5.63
N MET A 258 9.89 16.28 5.23
CA MET A 258 10.27 15.99 3.85
C MET A 258 9.10 16.10 2.88
N ASP A 259 7.88 15.75 3.32
CA ASP A 259 6.66 16.04 2.56
C ASP A 259 6.49 17.55 2.32
N ALA A 260 6.86 18.40 3.28
CA ALA A 260 6.87 19.86 3.09
C ALA A 260 7.95 20.31 2.09
N VAL A 261 9.15 19.74 2.14
CA VAL A 261 10.23 20.05 1.17
C VAL A 261 9.79 19.71 -0.26
N MET A 262 9.13 18.57 -0.45
CA MET A 262 8.73 18.06 -1.77
C MET A 262 7.31 18.46 -2.19
N ALA A 263 6.60 19.23 -1.35
CA ALA A 263 5.18 19.56 -1.48
C ALA A 263 4.29 18.34 -1.79
N ASN A 264 4.40 17.28 -0.98
CA ASN A 264 3.59 16.08 -1.12
C ASN A 264 2.14 16.33 -0.68
N VAL A 265 1.23 16.34 -1.65
CA VAL A 265 -0.20 16.65 -1.41
C VAL A 265 -1.04 15.43 -1.01
N ASP A 266 -0.45 14.24 -0.90
CA ASP A 266 -1.20 12.98 -0.74
C ASP A 266 -0.68 12.05 0.37
N ARG A 267 -0.07 12.59 1.43
CA ARG A 267 0.29 11.80 2.63
C ARG A 267 -0.93 11.45 3.50
N HIS A 268 -1.84 10.63 2.98
CA HIS A 268 -2.94 10.09 3.79
C HIS A 268 -2.47 8.90 4.65
N SER A 269 -3.26 8.50 5.65
CA SER A 269 -2.95 7.43 6.63
C SER A 269 -2.84 6.01 6.06
N GLY A 270 -2.92 5.87 4.74
CA GLY A 270 -2.61 4.65 3.99
C GLY A 270 -1.19 4.64 3.40
N ASN A 271 -0.60 5.83 3.19
CA ASN A 271 0.71 6.04 2.59
C ASN A 271 1.84 6.17 3.63
N TYR A 272 1.58 5.75 4.86
CA TYR A 272 2.58 5.55 5.91
C TYR A 272 2.03 4.59 6.96
N GLY A 273 2.91 4.06 7.79
CA GLY A 273 2.55 3.06 8.78
C GLY A 273 3.78 2.43 9.41
N PHE A 274 3.62 1.20 9.89
CA PHE A 274 4.61 0.53 10.72
C PHE A 274 4.91 -0.86 10.18
N LEU A 275 6.18 -1.24 10.33
CA LEU A 275 6.58 -2.63 10.19
C LEU A 275 6.20 -3.39 11.45
N VAL A 276 5.71 -4.62 11.28
CA VAL A 276 5.32 -5.50 12.39
C VAL A 276 5.95 -6.87 12.23
N ASP A 277 6.25 -7.54 13.34
CA ASP A 277 6.57 -8.96 13.30
C ASP A 277 5.30 -9.76 12.98
N ASN A 278 5.32 -10.51 11.89
CA ASN A 278 4.13 -11.23 11.41
C ASN A 278 3.68 -12.38 12.31
N ALA A 279 4.52 -12.87 13.22
CA ALA A 279 4.14 -13.94 14.15
C ALA A 279 3.46 -13.38 15.41
N THR A 280 3.81 -12.17 15.82
CA THR A 280 3.42 -11.61 17.14
C THR A 280 2.60 -10.33 17.05
N GLY A 281 2.65 -9.63 15.91
CA GLY A 281 2.04 -8.33 15.73
C GLY A 281 2.80 -7.17 16.37
N CYS A 282 3.96 -7.42 16.99
CA CYS A 282 4.74 -6.38 17.62
C CYS A 282 5.25 -5.36 16.59
N VAL A 283 5.06 -4.07 16.88
CA VAL A 283 5.60 -2.98 16.06
C VAL A 283 7.12 -2.97 16.15
N LEU A 284 7.78 -3.05 14.99
CA LEU A 284 9.24 -3.06 14.86
C LEU A 284 9.81 -1.66 14.63
N GLY A 285 9.02 -0.77 14.04
CA GLY A 285 9.41 0.59 13.70
C GLY A 285 8.51 1.17 12.63
N MET A 286 8.71 2.44 12.29
CA MET A 286 8.02 3.05 11.15
C MET A 286 8.50 2.39 9.85
N ALA A 287 7.59 2.19 8.90
CA ALA A 287 7.96 1.68 7.59
C ALA A 287 8.83 2.71 6.83
N PRO A 288 9.74 2.25 5.95
CA PRO A 288 10.48 3.14 5.07
C PRO A 288 9.50 4.02 4.30
N LEU A 289 9.82 5.30 4.08
CA LEU A 289 8.90 6.19 3.36
C LEU A 289 8.68 5.70 1.92
N PHE A 290 7.42 5.69 1.49
CA PHE A 290 6.99 5.22 0.17
C PHE A 290 5.78 6.03 -0.33
N ASP A 291 5.37 5.80 -1.58
CA ASP A 291 4.20 6.42 -2.22
C ASP A 291 4.25 7.97 -2.21
N HIS A 292 5.22 8.53 -2.94
CA HIS A 292 5.41 9.97 -3.16
C HIS A 292 5.02 10.40 -4.58
N ASN A 293 4.19 9.61 -5.25
CA ASN A 293 3.78 9.84 -6.64
C ASN A 293 3.05 11.18 -6.84
N MET A 294 2.54 11.78 -5.77
CA MET A 294 1.90 13.11 -5.75
C MET A 294 2.80 14.23 -5.18
N ALA A 295 4.07 13.95 -4.89
CA ALA A 295 5.07 14.96 -4.56
C ALA A 295 5.76 15.50 -5.83
N CYS A 296 6.61 16.52 -5.69
CA CYS A 296 7.47 17.00 -6.79
C CYS A 296 6.69 17.50 -8.03
N LEU A 297 5.53 18.13 -7.81
CA LEU A 297 4.74 18.82 -8.84
C LEU A 297 4.33 17.93 -10.04
N PRO A 298 3.75 16.74 -9.83
CA PRO A 298 3.43 15.83 -10.93
C PRO A 298 2.36 16.45 -11.86
N LEU A 299 1.44 17.22 -11.29
CA LEU A 299 0.30 17.81 -12.00
C LEU A 299 0.51 19.26 -12.48
N MET A 300 1.67 19.87 -12.21
CA MET A 300 1.99 21.20 -12.75
C MET A 300 2.26 21.10 -14.26
N MET A 301 1.77 22.08 -15.02
CA MET A 301 2.00 22.23 -16.47
C MET A 301 2.98 23.36 -16.76
N GLU A 302 3.57 23.35 -17.95
CA GLU A 302 4.59 24.34 -18.38
C GLU A 302 4.06 25.77 -18.39
N GLY A 303 2.75 25.95 -18.64
CA GLY A 303 2.10 27.26 -18.67
C GLY A 303 1.58 27.74 -17.32
N ASP A 304 1.68 26.95 -16.26
CA ASP A 304 1.22 27.36 -14.93
C ASP A 304 2.18 28.38 -14.31
N ASP A 305 1.64 29.40 -13.65
CA ASP A 305 2.46 30.23 -12.78
C ASP A 305 2.90 29.43 -11.55
N PHE A 306 4.20 29.35 -11.34
CA PHE A 306 4.78 28.56 -10.25
C PHE A 306 4.28 29.02 -8.88
N ASP A 307 4.23 30.32 -8.62
CA ASP A 307 3.91 30.82 -7.29
C ASP A 307 2.41 30.69 -6.99
N GLU A 308 1.55 30.92 -7.99
CA GLU A 308 0.11 30.64 -7.89
C GLU A 308 -0.16 29.14 -7.68
N TYR A 309 0.48 28.26 -8.45
CA TYR A 309 0.31 26.81 -8.31
C TYR A 309 0.66 26.33 -6.90
N ILE A 310 1.81 26.77 -6.35
CA ILE A 310 2.24 26.39 -5.00
C ILE A 310 1.25 26.85 -3.92
N ASN A 311 0.62 28.01 -4.10
CA ASN A 311 -0.38 28.51 -3.15
C ASN A 311 -1.72 27.76 -3.21
N LEU A 312 -1.99 26.99 -4.27
CA LEU A 312 -3.21 26.20 -4.44
C LEU A 312 -3.11 24.80 -3.85
N ILE A 313 -1.89 24.31 -3.57
CA ILE A 313 -1.66 22.99 -3.03
C ILE A 313 -1.40 23.04 -1.52
N GLY A 314 -1.69 21.94 -0.83
CA GLY A 314 -1.48 21.83 0.61
C GLY A 314 -1.27 20.39 1.07
N PRO A 315 -0.76 20.19 2.31
CA PRO A 315 -0.49 18.87 2.84
C PRO A 315 -1.77 18.14 3.25
N LYS A 316 -1.68 16.82 3.39
CA LYS A 316 -2.70 16.02 4.10
C LYS A 316 -2.56 16.09 5.62
N ILE A 317 -1.35 16.36 6.12
CA ILE A 317 -1.04 16.45 7.55
C ILE A 317 -0.69 17.91 7.85
N GLY A 318 -1.49 18.54 8.72
CA GLY A 318 -1.39 19.98 9.01
C GLY A 318 -2.19 20.84 8.02
N THR A 319 -2.11 22.17 8.20
CA THR A 319 -2.87 23.14 7.39
C THR A 319 -2.04 23.80 6.30
N ASP A 320 -0.72 23.83 6.46
CA ASP A 320 0.24 24.48 5.58
C ASP A 320 1.58 23.75 5.69
N PHE A 321 2.26 23.53 4.56
CA PHE A 321 3.51 22.76 4.50
C PHE A 321 4.61 23.35 5.40
N VAL A 322 4.83 24.67 5.34
CA VAL A 322 5.92 25.32 6.07
C VAL A 322 5.61 25.38 7.56
N SER A 323 4.37 25.73 7.91
CA SER A 323 3.93 25.88 9.30
C SER A 323 4.05 24.56 10.05
N ILE A 324 3.51 23.46 9.50
CA ILE A 324 3.60 22.17 10.17
C ILE A 324 5.03 21.61 10.17
N GLY A 325 5.76 21.81 9.07
CA GLY A 325 7.16 21.39 8.98
C GLY A 325 8.02 22.06 10.05
N ARG A 326 7.84 23.36 10.29
CA ARG A 326 8.53 24.10 11.37
C ARG A 326 8.15 23.61 12.76
N GLU A 327 6.87 23.35 13.01
CA GLU A 327 6.39 22.87 14.31
C GLU A 327 6.98 21.50 14.66
N LEU A 328 7.15 20.63 13.67
CA LEU A 328 7.67 19.28 13.87
C LEU A 328 9.20 19.17 13.75
N MET A 329 9.89 20.24 13.37
CA MET A 329 11.33 20.25 13.11
C MET A 329 12.14 20.10 14.40
N THR A 330 13.02 19.09 14.42
CA THR A 330 14.05 18.92 15.46
C THR A 330 15.40 19.51 15.00
N PRO A 331 16.36 19.75 15.91
CA PRO A 331 17.71 20.16 15.50
C PRO A 331 18.39 19.21 14.51
N ALA A 332 18.14 17.90 14.63
CA ALA A 332 18.67 16.90 13.72
C ALA A 332 18.06 17.03 12.31
N ILE A 333 16.73 17.19 12.22
CA ILE A 333 16.04 17.43 10.94
C ILE A 333 16.49 18.75 10.32
N ARG A 334 16.65 19.80 11.13
CA ARG A 334 17.17 21.10 10.68
C ARG A 334 18.55 20.96 10.03
N ALA A 335 19.43 20.12 10.60
CA ALA A 335 20.75 19.86 10.03
C ALA A 335 20.66 19.18 8.66
N LYS A 336 19.72 18.23 8.48
CA LYS A 336 19.44 17.60 7.18
C LYS A 336 18.98 18.63 6.14
N LEU A 337 18.07 19.54 6.51
CA LEU A 337 17.63 20.63 5.61
C LEU A 337 18.77 21.57 5.22
N VAL A 338 19.71 21.84 6.13
CA VAL A 338 20.91 22.64 5.81
C VAL A 338 21.79 21.91 4.80
N ALA A 339 22.00 20.60 4.95
CA ALA A 339 22.77 19.80 4.00
C ALA A 339 22.10 19.70 2.63
N LEU A 340 20.77 19.64 2.57
CA LEU A 340 19.99 19.60 1.32
C LEU A 340 19.97 20.93 0.53
N LYS A 341 20.58 22.00 1.05
CA LYS A 341 20.73 23.26 0.27
C LYS A 341 21.59 23.04 -0.97
N ASP A 342 22.62 22.21 -0.87
CA ASP A 342 23.53 21.92 -1.97
C ASP A 342 23.06 20.76 -2.86
N PHE A 343 21.98 20.07 -2.46
CA PHE A 343 21.35 19.02 -3.26
C PHE A 343 20.57 19.63 -4.43
N ALA A 344 20.73 19.04 -5.62
CA ALA A 344 19.91 19.31 -6.78
C ALA A 344 19.39 17.99 -7.35
N TYR A 345 18.12 17.98 -7.75
CA TYR A 345 17.56 16.86 -8.50
C TYR A 345 18.26 16.75 -9.85
N GLU A 346 18.58 15.52 -10.23
CA GLU A 346 19.08 15.17 -11.55
C GLU A 346 17.94 14.69 -12.46
N ASP A 347 18.16 14.73 -13.78
CA ASP A 347 17.19 14.21 -14.75
C ASP A 347 16.96 12.70 -14.50
N PRO A 348 15.73 12.28 -14.13
CA PRO A 348 15.43 10.88 -13.88
C PRO A 348 15.42 10.05 -15.18
N GLY A 349 15.56 10.67 -16.35
CA GLY A 349 15.65 10.04 -17.65
C GLY A 349 14.29 9.84 -18.32
N LEU A 350 14.28 9.02 -19.39
CA LEU A 350 13.07 8.63 -20.15
C LEU A 350 12.19 9.77 -20.70
N GLY A 351 12.75 10.98 -20.83
CA GLY A 351 12.08 12.13 -21.43
C GLY A 351 11.41 13.05 -20.42
N TYR A 352 11.91 13.10 -19.18
CA TYR A 352 11.46 14.09 -18.20
C TYR A 352 11.79 15.52 -18.67
N PRO A 353 10.82 16.46 -18.70
CA PRO A 353 11.05 17.80 -19.23
C PRO A 353 12.01 18.63 -18.37
N ALA A 354 12.97 19.30 -19.02
CA ALA A 354 13.93 20.18 -18.35
C ALA A 354 13.25 21.28 -17.53
N TRP A 355 12.19 21.93 -18.06
CA TRP A 355 11.45 22.96 -17.32
C TRP A 355 10.83 22.42 -16.02
N LYS A 356 10.40 21.15 -16.01
CA LYS A 356 9.81 20.54 -14.82
C LYS A 356 10.89 20.24 -13.81
N LEU A 357 12.05 19.73 -14.25
CA LEU A 357 13.23 19.56 -13.40
C LEU A 357 13.66 20.87 -12.73
N ASP A 358 13.69 21.97 -13.49
CA ASP A 358 13.98 23.31 -12.96
C ASP A 358 12.92 23.73 -11.93
N ALA A 359 11.64 23.46 -12.18
CA ALA A 359 10.56 23.76 -11.24
C ALA A 359 10.67 22.95 -9.94
N VAL A 360 11.03 21.67 -9.98
CA VAL A 360 11.19 20.86 -8.75
C VAL A 360 12.39 21.31 -7.93
N ASN A 361 13.49 21.68 -8.58
CA ASN A 361 14.65 22.28 -7.90
C ASN A 361 14.28 23.61 -7.24
N ARG A 362 13.58 24.50 -7.97
CA ARG A 362 13.04 25.76 -7.43
C ARG A 362 12.12 25.53 -6.23
N LEU A 363 11.24 24.53 -6.30
CA LEU A 363 10.37 24.13 -5.18
C LEU A 363 11.19 23.75 -3.95
N LYS A 364 12.11 22.80 -4.11
CA LYS A 364 12.95 22.31 -3.01
C LYS A 364 13.70 23.46 -2.34
N ASP A 365 14.31 24.35 -3.10
CA ASP A 365 15.03 25.51 -2.57
C ASP A 365 14.11 26.47 -1.82
N ARG A 366 12.95 26.81 -2.41
CA ARG A 366 11.94 27.67 -1.78
C ARG A 366 11.46 27.09 -0.46
N GLN A 367 11.14 25.79 -0.43
CA GLN A 367 10.62 25.13 0.78
C GLN A 367 11.69 25.00 1.86
N ILE A 368 12.93 24.61 1.51
CA ILE A 368 14.03 24.56 2.48
C ILE A 368 14.31 25.94 3.07
N ALA A 369 14.35 26.99 2.25
CA ALA A 369 14.54 28.36 2.74
C ALA A 369 13.40 28.79 3.67
N ALA A 370 12.16 28.51 3.29
CA ALA A 370 10.98 28.82 4.11
C ALA A 370 10.98 28.04 5.43
N LEU A 371 11.31 26.76 5.43
CA LEU A 371 11.39 25.93 6.63
C LEU A 371 12.48 26.40 7.60
N LEU A 372 13.61 26.89 7.09
CA LEU A 372 14.77 27.32 7.88
C LEU A 372 14.76 28.77 8.36
N ALA A 373 13.92 29.62 7.77
CA ALA A 373 13.69 30.99 8.21
C ALA A 373 12.96 31.02 9.56
#